data_AF-A0A8T2VKC9-F1
#
_entry.id   AF-A0A8T2VKC9-F1
#
_cell.length_a   1.000
_cell.length_b   1.000
_cell.length_c   1.000
_cell.angle_alpha   90.00
_cell.angle_beta   90.00
_cell.angle_gamma   90.00
#
_symmetry.space_group_name_H-M   'P 1'
#
loop_
_entity.id
_entity.type
_entity.pdbx_description
1 polymer ?
#
loop_
_entity_poly.entity_id
_entity_poly.type
_entity_poly.pdbx_seq_one_letter_code
_entity_poly.pdbx_strand_id
1 'polypeptide(L)'
;ISRASQVCRKWKEGVQHALKFRIKLSFSGLRVDDDCVAGLVEGAYSLRELDISTSRWGCHITDAGLKRISLAMCCPNSTSISLWGVTAITDAGVVDLVSKATSLQHLNIEGTFITDISIIAISKCCQRLKVSEYGTCRRGMENGQGNLIENGKKIRKVNV
;
A
#
# COMPACT_ATOMS: atom_id res chain seq x y z
N ILE A 1 -16.76 -34.98 12.35
CA ILE A 1 -16.56 -33.74 11.53
C ILE A 1 -17.94 -33.10 11.33
N SER A 2 -18.19 -31.92 11.93
CA SER A 2 -19.53 -31.31 12.03
C SER A 2 -19.95 -30.62 10.73
N ARG A 3 -21.26 -30.51 10.46
CA ARG A 3 -21.82 -29.79 9.29
C ARG A 3 -21.31 -28.34 9.19
N ALA A 4 -21.04 -27.70 10.34
CA ALA A 4 -20.43 -26.37 10.41
C ALA A 4 -19.03 -26.33 9.73
N SER A 5 -18.20 -27.35 9.92
CA SER A 5 -16.86 -27.41 9.30
C SER A 5 -16.89 -27.55 7.78
N GLN A 6 -17.91 -28.23 7.22
CA GLN A 6 -18.12 -28.32 5.77
C GLN A 6 -18.64 -27.01 5.18
N VAL A 7 -19.53 -26.31 5.89
CA VAL A 7 -20.02 -24.98 5.49
C VAL A 7 -18.87 -23.96 5.49
N CYS A 8 -18.04 -23.95 6.53
CA CYS A 8 -16.84 -23.10 6.58
C CYS A 8 -15.86 -23.39 5.45
N ARG A 9 -15.68 -24.67 5.07
CA ARG A 9 -14.82 -25.05 3.94
C ARG A 9 -15.38 -24.54 2.61
N LYS A 10 -16.66 -24.79 2.34
CA LYS A 10 -17.33 -24.31 1.11
C LYS A 10 -17.35 -22.79 1.02
N TRP A 11 -17.55 -22.12 2.14
CA TRP A 11 -17.51 -20.66 2.21
C TRP A 11 -16.11 -20.14 1.91
N LYS A 12 -15.07 -20.75 2.50
CA LYS A 12 -13.66 -20.43 2.20
C LYS A 12 -13.33 -20.65 0.72
N GLU A 13 -13.74 -21.77 0.14
CA GLU A 13 -13.56 -22.07 -1.29
C GLU A 13 -14.27 -21.06 -2.17
N GLY A 14 -15.51 -20.69 -1.85
CA GLY A 14 -16.27 -19.67 -2.57
C GLY A 14 -15.62 -18.28 -2.50
N VAL A 15 -15.10 -17.90 -1.32
CA VAL A 15 -14.35 -16.65 -1.15
C VAL A 15 -13.07 -16.67 -1.99
N GLN A 16 -12.30 -17.76 -1.97
CA GLN A 16 -11.09 -17.90 -2.77
C GLN A 16 -11.38 -17.83 -4.27
N HIS A 17 -12.45 -18.50 -4.71
CA HIS A 17 -12.89 -18.45 -6.10
C HIS A 17 -13.30 -17.04 -6.51
N ALA A 18 -14.02 -16.31 -5.66
CA ALA A 18 -14.37 -14.92 -5.91
C ALA A 18 -13.13 -14.01 -5.97
N LEU A 19 -12.17 -14.19 -5.05
CA LEU A 19 -10.93 -13.39 -4.97
C LEU A 19 -10.06 -13.54 -6.21
N LYS A 20 -9.97 -14.74 -6.78
CA LYS A 20 -9.16 -15.00 -7.98
C LYS A 20 -9.43 -14.05 -9.13
N PHE A 21 -10.69 -13.64 -9.30
CA PHE A 21 -11.15 -12.76 -10.37
C PHE A 21 -11.41 -11.32 -9.91
N ARG A 22 -11.17 -10.99 -8.63
CA ARG A 22 -11.32 -9.62 -8.13
C ARG A 22 -10.24 -8.74 -8.75
N ILE A 23 -10.69 -7.66 -9.36
CA ILE A 23 -9.81 -6.61 -9.91
C ILE A 23 -9.45 -5.57 -8.85
N LYS A 24 -10.34 -5.35 -7.87
CA LYS A 24 -10.18 -4.34 -6.82
C LYS A 24 -10.40 -4.95 -5.45
N LEU A 25 -9.54 -4.61 -4.50
CA LEU A 25 -9.68 -4.90 -3.08
C LEU A 25 -9.38 -3.64 -2.28
N SER A 26 -10.28 -3.28 -1.37
CA SER A 26 -10.07 -2.21 -0.41
C SER A 26 -10.27 -2.74 1.00
N PHE A 27 -9.34 -2.35 1.86
CA PHE A 27 -9.33 -2.61 3.29
C PHE A 27 -9.52 -1.32 4.10
N SER A 28 -9.70 -0.18 3.41
CA SER A 28 -10.00 1.08 4.07
C SER A 28 -11.30 0.95 4.88
N GLY A 29 -11.26 1.40 6.12
CA GLY A 29 -12.38 1.25 7.07
C GLY A 29 -12.41 -0.07 7.84
N LEU A 30 -11.53 -1.04 7.52
CA LEU A 30 -11.48 -2.34 8.19
C LEU A 30 -10.34 -2.40 9.21
N ARG A 31 -10.58 -3.12 10.30
CA ARG A 31 -9.53 -3.49 11.25
C ARG A 31 -8.83 -4.75 10.75
N VAL A 32 -7.69 -4.56 10.10
CA VAL A 32 -6.88 -5.65 9.51
C VAL A 32 -5.40 -5.47 9.85
N ASP A 33 -4.69 -6.59 9.82
CA ASP A 33 -3.25 -6.69 10.03
C ASP A 33 -2.54 -7.25 8.78
N ASP A 34 -1.20 -7.35 8.87
CA ASP A 34 -0.34 -7.89 7.82
C ASP A 34 -0.79 -9.27 7.33
N ASP A 35 -1.16 -10.16 8.26
CA ASP A 35 -1.57 -11.53 7.95
C ASP A 35 -2.88 -11.57 7.16
N CYS A 36 -3.87 -10.79 7.59
CA CYS A 36 -5.17 -10.70 6.94
C CYS A 36 -5.05 -10.16 5.51
N VAL A 37 -4.33 -9.06 5.33
CA VAL A 37 -4.18 -8.43 4.00
C VAL A 37 -3.33 -9.31 3.09
N ALA A 38 -2.16 -9.78 3.54
CA ALA A 38 -1.28 -10.62 2.73
C ALA A 38 -1.98 -11.93 2.32
N GLY A 39 -2.66 -12.61 3.25
CA GLY A 39 -3.35 -13.87 2.95
C GLY A 39 -4.49 -13.72 1.93
N LEU A 40 -5.16 -12.57 1.89
CA LEU A 40 -6.18 -12.28 0.89
C LEU A 40 -5.58 -11.88 -0.47
N VAL A 41 -4.51 -11.08 -0.46
CA VAL A 41 -3.82 -10.65 -1.68
C VAL A 41 -3.10 -11.82 -2.37
N GLU A 42 -2.55 -12.78 -1.63
CA GLU A 42 -1.93 -14.01 -2.16
C GLU A 42 -2.89 -14.80 -3.07
N GLY A 43 -4.19 -14.81 -2.77
CA GLY A 43 -5.22 -15.49 -3.58
C GLY A 43 -5.81 -14.65 -4.71
N ALA A 44 -5.49 -13.35 -4.78
CA ALA A 44 -6.14 -12.38 -5.67
C ALA A 44 -5.35 -12.17 -6.97
N TYR A 45 -5.15 -13.23 -7.76
CA TYR A 45 -4.28 -13.22 -8.96
C TYR A 45 -4.58 -12.14 -10.01
N SER A 46 -5.85 -11.74 -10.13
CA SER A 46 -6.29 -10.73 -11.11
C SER A 46 -6.32 -9.30 -10.55
N LEU A 47 -5.85 -9.11 -9.31
CA LEU A 47 -5.91 -7.82 -8.63
C LEU A 47 -5.09 -6.77 -9.39
N ARG A 48 -5.71 -5.60 -9.59
CA ARG A 48 -5.09 -4.43 -10.21
C ARG A 48 -5.11 -3.22 -9.31
N GLU A 49 -6.10 -3.12 -8.43
CA GLU A 49 -6.26 -1.99 -7.52
C GLU A 49 -6.32 -2.50 -6.08
N LEU A 50 -5.36 -2.06 -5.27
CA LEU A 50 -5.27 -2.39 -3.86
C LEU A 50 -5.31 -1.10 -3.03
N ASP A 51 -6.27 -1.03 -2.12
CA ASP A 51 -6.37 0.07 -1.18
C ASP A 51 -6.22 -0.46 0.25
N ILE A 52 -5.11 -0.10 0.89
CA ILE A 52 -4.81 -0.46 2.30
C ILE A 52 -4.67 0.79 3.16
N SER A 53 -5.35 1.88 2.75
CA SER A 53 -5.33 3.16 3.45
C SER A 53 -5.77 3.01 4.90
N THR A 54 -5.10 3.73 5.80
CA THR A 54 -5.52 3.84 7.18
C THR A 54 -6.91 4.47 7.28
N SER A 55 -7.64 4.10 8.32
CA SER A 55 -8.93 4.69 8.65
C SER A 55 -9.07 4.78 10.16
N ARG A 56 -10.18 5.36 10.62
CA ARG A 56 -10.49 5.54 12.05
C ARG A 56 -10.38 4.25 12.90
N TRP A 57 -10.48 3.08 12.27
CA TRP A 57 -10.50 1.77 12.91
C TRP A 57 -9.19 0.97 12.80
N GLY A 58 -8.13 1.57 12.25
CA GLY A 58 -6.77 1.02 12.27
C GLY A 58 -6.54 -0.11 11.26
N CYS A 59 -6.01 0.25 10.09
CA CYS A 59 -5.30 -0.68 9.23
C CYS A 59 -3.85 -0.69 9.72
N HIS A 60 -3.41 -1.77 10.38
CA HIS A 60 -2.06 -1.85 10.94
C HIS A 60 -1.17 -2.67 10.01
N ILE A 61 -0.79 -2.04 8.90
CA ILE A 61 0.14 -2.62 7.93
C ILE A 61 1.55 -2.10 8.19
N THR A 62 2.50 -3.02 8.24
CA THR A 62 3.93 -2.73 8.44
C THR A 62 4.73 -3.03 7.17
N ASP A 63 6.04 -2.74 7.21
CA ASP A 63 6.97 -3.15 6.16
C ASP A 63 6.95 -4.66 5.90
N ALA A 64 6.70 -5.48 6.93
CA ALA A 64 6.59 -6.94 6.77
C ALA A 64 5.37 -7.32 5.94
N GLY A 65 4.22 -6.66 6.17
CA GLY A 65 3.02 -6.81 5.36
C GLY A 65 3.24 -6.38 3.91
N LEU A 66 3.84 -5.20 3.69
CA LEU A 66 4.18 -4.73 2.34
C LEU A 66 5.10 -5.69 1.60
N LYS A 67 6.12 -6.22 2.27
CA LYS A 67 7.02 -7.20 1.69
C LYS A 67 6.30 -8.48 1.29
N ARG A 68 5.33 -8.95 2.07
CA ARG A 68 4.52 -10.12 1.69
C ARG A 68 3.60 -9.82 0.52
N ILE A 69 2.96 -8.65 0.52
CA ILE A 69 2.14 -8.17 -0.59
C ILE A 69 2.96 -8.07 -1.88
N SER A 70 4.22 -7.64 -1.81
CA SER A 70 5.09 -7.52 -2.98
C SER A 70 5.44 -8.87 -3.62
N LEU A 71 5.40 -9.95 -2.84
CA LEU A 71 5.61 -11.32 -3.31
C LEU A 71 4.36 -11.96 -3.92
N ALA A 72 3.19 -11.33 -3.79
CA ALA A 72 1.96 -11.86 -4.38
C ALA A 72 1.99 -11.82 -5.91
N MET A 73 1.39 -12.83 -6.53
CA MET A 73 1.37 -13.00 -8.00
C MET A 73 0.66 -11.85 -8.73
N CYS A 74 -0.21 -11.11 -8.05
CA CYS A 74 -0.88 -9.95 -8.62
C CYS A 74 -0.03 -8.67 -8.59
N CYS A 75 1.04 -8.61 -7.78
CA CYS A 75 1.83 -7.40 -7.59
C CYS A 75 2.41 -6.84 -8.91
N PRO A 76 3.02 -7.66 -9.80
CA PRO A 76 3.53 -7.17 -11.09
C PRO A 76 2.46 -6.59 -12.01
N ASN A 77 1.19 -6.99 -11.83
CA ASN A 77 0.05 -6.55 -12.64
C ASN A 77 -0.77 -5.44 -11.97
N SER A 78 -0.40 -5.05 -10.75
CA SER A 78 -1.09 -4.01 -9.99
C SER A 78 -0.85 -2.65 -10.62
N THR A 79 -1.94 -1.93 -10.91
CA THR A 79 -1.93 -0.62 -11.56
C THR A 79 -2.17 0.51 -10.58
N SER A 80 -2.84 0.26 -9.47
CA SER A 80 -3.13 1.27 -8.45
C SER A 80 -2.93 0.71 -7.05
N ILE A 81 -2.15 1.40 -6.22
CA ILE A 81 -1.98 1.07 -4.80
C ILE A 81 -2.17 2.33 -3.96
N SER A 82 -3.00 2.26 -2.92
CA SER A 82 -3.14 3.32 -1.92
C SER A 82 -2.66 2.85 -0.55
N LEU A 83 -1.67 3.55 0.00
CA LEU A 83 -1.07 3.39 1.32
C LEU A 83 -1.41 4.59 2.23
N TRP A 84 -2.45 5.35 1.89
CA TRP A 84 -2.73 6.64 2.54
C TRP A 84 -2.83 6.50 4.06
N GLY A 85 -2.07 7.33 4.78
CA GLY A 85 -2.06 7.40 6.24
C GLY A 85 -1.50 6.17 6.96
N VAL A 86 -0.90 5.21 6.25
CA VAL A 86 -0.29 4.04 6.91
C VAL A 86 1.07 4.43 7.49
N THR A 87 1.08 4.77 8.77
CA THR A 87 2.26 5.32 9.47
C THR A 87 3.28 4.28 9.91
N ALA A 88 2.93 3.00 9.95
CA ALA A 88 3.85 1.93 10.35
C ALA A 88 4.74 1.41 9.19
N ILE A 89 4.66 2.04 8.01
CA ILE A 89 5.48 1.76 6.84
C ILE A 89 6.63 2.77 6.75
N THR A 90 7.81 2.27 6.38
CA THR A 90 9.02 3.05 6.11
C THR A 90 9.43 2.95 4.64
N ASP A 91 10.53 3.62 4.29
CA ASP A 91 11.12 3.51 2.95
C ASP A 91 11.43 2.06 2.55
N ALA A 92 11.82 1.20 3.51
CA ALA A 92 12.15 -0.19 3.21
C ALA A 92 10.96 -0.97 2.65
N GLY A 93 9.78 -0.84 3.27
CA GLY A 93 8.57 -1.52 2.81
C GLY A 93 8.11 -1.02 1.44
N VAL A 94 8.17 0.30 1.20
CA VAL A 94 7.80 0.88 -0.10
C VAL A 94 8.77 0.43 -1.20
N VAL A 95 10.07 0.43 -0.93
CA VAL A 95 11.09 -0.07 -1.88
C VAL A 95 10.83 -1.53 -2.24
N ASP A 96 10.57 -2.39 -1.25
CA ASP A 96 10.25 -3.80 -1.48
C ASP A 96 9.00 -3.93 -2.37
N LEU A 97 7.96 -3.13 -2.11
CA LEU A 97 6.73 -3.12 -2.91
C LEU A 97 6.96 -2.70 -4.37
N VAL A 98 7.56 -1.54 -4.58
CA VAL A 98 7.70 -0.97 -5.93
C VAL A 98 8.72 -1.71 -6.79
N SER A 99 9.67 -2.43 -6.17
CA SER A 99 10.59 -3.32 -6.87
C SER A 99 9.87 -4.44 -7.64
N LYS A 100 8.64 -4.80 -7.24
CA LYS A 100 7.82 -5.86 -7.84
C LYS A 100 6.63 -5.30 -8.61
N ALA A 101 6.10 -4.15 -8.24
CA ALA A 101 4.95 -3.51 -8.88
C ALA A 101 5.31 -2.79 -10.20
N THR A 102 5.74 -3.54 -11.22
CA THR A 102 6.25 -2.98 -12.49
C THR A 102 5.19 -2.32 -13.38
N SER A 103 3.91 -2.69 -13.21
CA SER A 103 2.79 -2.10 -13.96
C SER A 103 2.12 -0.92 -13.24
N LEU A 104 2.68 -0.45 -12.13
CA LEU A 104 2.06 0.55 -11.28
C LEU A 104 1.92 1.90 -12.01
N GLN A 105 0.70 2.42 -12.01
CA GLN A 105 0.32 3.70 -12.62
C GLN A 105 -0.13 4.72 -11.59
N HIS A 106 -0.63 4.29 -10.44
CA HIS A 106 -1.05 5.16 -9.36
C HIS A 106 -0.54 4.63 -8.03
N LEU A 107 0.12 5.49 -7.26
CA LEU A 107 0.60 5.20 -5.92
C LEU A 107 0.26 6.37 -5.01
N ASN A 108 -0.57 6.13 -4.01
CA ASN A 108 -0.84 7.11 -2.96
C ASN A 108 -0.08 6.72 -1.70
N ILE A 109 0.81 7.60 -1.26
CA ILE A 109 1.70 7.43 -0.10
C ILE A 109 1.57 8.60 0.88
N GLU A 110 0.59 9.47 0.69
CA GLU A 110 0.37 10.60 1.59
C GLU A 110 0.04 10.12 3.00
N GLY A 111 0.54 10.80 4.03
CA GLY A 111 0.31 10.43 5.43
C GLY A 111 1.12 9.22 5.91
N THR A 112 2.07 8.71 5.13
CA THR A 112 3.08 7.75 5.56
C THR A 112 4.36 8.47 6.06
N PHE A 113 5.28 7.76 6.71
CA PHE A 113 6.54 8.33 7.23
C PHE A 113 7.76 8.09 6.32
N ILE A 114 7.53 8.00 5.01
CA ILE A 114 8.59 7.77 4.02
C ILE A 114 9.34 9.07 3.66
N THR A 115 10.50 8.90 3.04
CA THR A 115 11.40 10.00 2.65
C THR A 115 11.68 10.00 1.14
N ASP A 116 12.59 10.87 0.71
CA ASP A 116 13.05 10.95 -0.69
C ASP A 116 13.65 9.61 -1.18
N ILE A 117 14.07 8.71 -0.28
CA ILE A 117 14.54 7.36 -0.62
C ILE A 117 13.46 6.59 -1.39
N SER A 118 12.22 6.56 -0.87
CA SER A 118 11.09 5.93 -1.56
C SER A 118 10.81 6.59 -2.91
N ILE A 119 10.85 7.93 -2.97
CA ILE A 119 10.57 8.67 -4.20
C ILE A 119 11.58 8.30 -5.31
N ILE A 120 12.87 8.21 -4.96
CA ILE A 120 13.92 7.79 -5.88
C ILE A 120 13.69 6.35 -6.35
N ALA A 121 13.36 5.42 -5.45
CA ALA A 121 13.08 4.04 -5.80
C ALA A 121 11.87 3.91 -6.74
N ILE A 122 10.78 4.62 -6.41
CA ILE A 122 9.57 4.71 -7.25
C ILE A 122 9.93 5.16 -8.67
N SER A 123 10.73 6.22 -8.80
CA SER A 123 11.11 6.76 -10.12
C SER A 123 11.93 5.77 -10.98
N LYS A 124 12.69 4.89 -10.33
CA LYS A 124 13.50 3.86 -11.02
C LYS A 124 12.68 2.64 -11.41
N CYS A 125 11.75 2.22 -10.56
CA CYS A 125 11.02 0.97 -10.73
C CYS A 125 9.70 1.12 -11.50
N CYS A 126 9.02 2.26 -11.37
CA CYS A 126 7.67 2.46 -11.90
C CYS A 126 7.68 3.53 -13.02
N GLN A 127 8.14 3.17 -14.21
CA GLN A 127 8.22 4.08 -15.37
C GLN A 127 6.87 4.57 -15.90
N ARG A 128 5.76 3.98 -15.43
CA ARG A 128 4.39 4.29 -15.86
C ARG A 128 3.60 5.08 -14.80
N LEU A 129 4.24 5.46 -13.70
CA LEU A 129 3.56 6.06 -12.57
C LEU A 129 3.12 7.51 -12.86
N LYS A 130 1.83 7.77 -12.68
CA LYS A 130 1.21 9.09 -12.61
C LYS A 130 0.99 9.43 -11.14
N VAL A 131 1.89 10.22 -10.57
CA VAL A 131 1.77 10.69 -9.19
C VAL A 131 0.68 11.77 -9.14
N SER A 132 -0.36 11.53 -8.34
CA SER A 132 -1.41 12.53 -8.07
C SER A 132 -0.96 13.41 -6.91
N GLU A 133 -0.41 14.58 -7.23
CA GLU A 133 -0.05 15.60 -6.25
C GLU A 133 -1.31 16.35 -5.76
N TYR A 134 -1.89 15.95 -4.62
CA TYR A 134 -2.78 16.83 -3.86
C TYR A 134 -2.33 16.90 -2.41
N GLY A 135 -1.14 17.48 -2.25
CA GLY A 135 -0.48 17.61 -0.96
C GLY A 135 -1.37 18.29 0.09
N THR A 136 -1.49 17.65 1.24
CA THR A 136 -1.49 18.33 2.53
C THR A 136 -0.81 17.43 3.56
N CYS A 137 0.52 17.52 3.65
CA CYS A 137 1.22 17.19 4.89
C CYS A 137 0.75 18.20 5.94
N ARG A 138 -0.25 17.84 6.76
CA ARG A 138 -0.57 18.59 7.98
C ARG A 138 0.53 18.28 9.00
N ARG A 139 1.68 18.93 8.81
CA ARG A 139 2.82 18.94 9.72
C ARG A 139 2.30 19.47 11.06
N GLY A 140 2.31 18.62 12.08
CA GLY A 140 2.17 19.05 13.46
C GLY A 140 3.24 20.10 13.74
N MET A 141 2.80 21.35 13.86
CA MET A 141 3.57 22.37 14.55
C MET A 141 2.89 22.58 15.89
N GLU A 142 3.28 21.78 16.88
CA GLU A 142 3.28 22.26 18.25
C GLU A 142 4.54 23.12 18.41
N ASN A 143 4.32 24.42 18.44
CA ASN A 143 4.98 25.45 19.25
C ASN A 143 6.46 25.21 19.65
N GLY A 144 7.38 25.96 19.04
CA GLY A 144 8.73 26.14 19.57
C GLY A 144 9.65 26.86 18.58
N GLN A 145 9.92 28.13 18.85
CA GLN A 145 10.86 28.97 18.08
C GLN A 145 12.27 28.35 18.02
N GLY A 146 12.94 28.43 16.86
CA GLY A 146 14.40 28.25 16.80
C GLY A 146 14.97 27.76 15.47
N ASN A 147 15.42 28.73 14.67
CA ASN A 147 16.53 28.68 13.72
C ASN A 147 16.47 27.87 12.41
N LEU A 148 16.91 28.60 11.37
CA LEU A 148 17.19 28.21 10.01
C LEU A 148 18.15 27.03 9.92
N ILE A 149 17.79 26.05 9.08
CA ILE A 149 18.74 25.46 8.14
C ILE A 149 18.02 25.49 6.78
N GLU A 150 18.30 26.54 6.02
CA GLU A 150 18.23 26.46 4.57
C GLU A 150 19.23 25.39 4.12
N ASN A 151 18.75 24.28 3.56
CA ASN A 151 19.39 23.54 2.47
C ASN A 151 18.62 22.25 2.19
N GLY A 152 17.99 22.20 1.02
CA GLY A 152 17.32 21.00 0.52
C GLY A 152 16.09 21.37 -0.29
N LYS A 153 16.29 21.55 -1.60
CA LYS A 153 15.27 21.84 -2.62
C LYS A 153 13.95 21.13 -2.31
N LYS A 154 12.84 21.89 -2.37
CA LYS A 154 11.50 21.34 -2.65
C LYS A 154 11.61 20.46 -3.89
N ILE A 155 11.75 19.14 -3.75
CA ILE A 155 11.55 18.22 -4.86
C ILE A 155 10.04 17.99 -4.97
N ARG A 156 9.34 19.07 -5.30
CA ARG A 156 8.03 19.04 -5.95
C ARG A 156 8.32 18.79 -7.42
N LYS A 157 8.46 17.52 -7.77
CA LYS A 157 8.42 16.97 -9.13
C LYS A 157 8.81 15.51 -9.06
N VAL A 158 7.82 14.64 -9.23
CA VAL A 158 8.05 13.46 -10.04
C VAL A 158 7.23 13.65 -11.31
N ASN A 159 7.83 14.38 -12.25
CA ASN A 159 7.49 14.23 -13.65
C ASN A 159 7.90 12.81 -14.06
N VAL A 160 6.95 12.03 -14.52
CA VAL A 160 7.17 11.18 -15.69
C VAL A 160 6.54 11.90 -16.87
#